data_AF-A0A158DBY3-F1
#
_entry.id   AF-A0A158DBY3-F1
#
_cell.length_a   1.000
_cell.length_b   1.000
_cell.length_c   1.000
_cell.angle_alpha   90.00
_cell.angle_beta   90.00
_cell.angle_gamma   90.00
#
_symmetry.space_group_name_H-M   'P 1'
#
loop_
_entity.id
_entity.type
_entity.pdbx_description
1 polymer ?
#
loop_
_entity_poly.entity_id
_entity_poly.type
_entity_poly.pdbx_seq_one_letter_code
_entity_poly.pdbx_strand_id
1 'polypeptide(L)'
;MRFHEETAAASHASSTRLHLAHSAPWALTARGAAMRILFATLQQTVDAIRRHEDQMRHPPGASADQIRLALGELRAVVDARMAAYHEITSGDRARETAAVGEELAQRGYVQCEEKLYDAADDLIVKIDMALAESDRNAQRFHVKAIQTAMPEMTRRAIHLMMRVRNFGPESA
;
A
#
# COMPACT_ATOMS: atom_id res chain seq x y z
N MET A 1 -14.72 -23.08 53.15
CA MET A 1 -14.59 -21.63 52.95
C MET A 1 -14.62 -21.33 51.47
N ARG A 2 -15.60 -20.55 51.01
CA ARG A 2 -15.50 -19.79 49.75
C ARG A 2 -14.39 -18.77 49.93
N PHE A 3 -13.58 -18.51 48.90
CA PHE A 3 -13.27 -17.16 48.42
C PHE A 3 -12.62 -17.25 47.03
N HIS A 4 -13.29 -16.60 46.07
CA HIS A 4 -12.71 -16.10 44.83
C HIS A 4 -11.71 -14.99 45.16
N GLU A 5 -10.68 -14.83 44.33
CA GLU A 5 -10.16 -13.53 43.85
C GLU A 5 -9.08 -13.86 42.80
N GLU A 6 -9.42 -13.70 41.53
CA GLU A 6 -9.05 -12.52 40.72
C GLU A 6 -7.58 -12.53 40.28
N THR A 7 -7.34 -13.14 39.12
CA THR A 7 -6.37 -12.60 38.16
C THR A 7 -7.13 -12.26 36.88
N ALA A 8 -7.77 -11.11 36.94
CA ALA A 8 -8.31 -10.42 35.79
C ALA A 8 -7.18 -9.90 34.87
N ALA A 9 -7.55 -9.68 33.62
CA ALA A 9 -6.95 -8.69 32.71
C ALA A 9 -5.77 -9.09 31.80
N ALA A 10 -5.72 -10.31 31.28
CA ALA A 10 -4.89 -10.62 30.09
C ALA A 10 -5.63 -11.31 28.94
N SER A 11 -6.96 -11.41 29.01
CA SER A 11 -7.78 -12.21 28.07
C SER A 11 -8.44 -11.44 26.90
N HIS A 12 -8.44 -10.10 26.88
CA HIS A 12 -9.40 -9.39 26.00
C HIS A 12 -8.86 -8.38 24.98
N ALA A 13 -7.54 -8.18 24.86
CA ALA A 13 -7.00 -7.21 23.90
C ALA A 13 -6.53 -7.80 22.55
N SER A 14 -6.11 -9.08 22.52
CA SER A 14 -5.63 -9.72 21.28
C SER A 14 -6.72 -10.47 20.50
N SER A 15 -7.81 -10.88 21.15
CA SER A 15 -8.88 -11.66 20.49
C SER A 15 -9.89 -10.78 19.73
N THR A 16 -10.11 -9.55 20.19
CA THR A 16 -11.07 -8.60 19.59
C THR A 16 -10.57 -7.96 18.29
N ARG A 17 -9.25 -7.84 18.07
CA ARG A 17 -8.70 -7.32 16.80
C ARG A 17 -8.79 -8.32 15.65
N LEU A 18 -8.83 -9.62 15.93
CA LEU A 18 -9.03 -10.68 14.93
C LEU A 18 -10.52 -11.03 14.73
N HIS A 19 -11.38 -10.76 15.72
CA HIS A 19 -12.81 -11.04 15.62
C HIS A 19 -13.59 -10.04 14.76
N LEU A 20 -13.14 -8.78 14.65
CA LEU A 20 -13.83 -7.78 13.82
C LEU A 20 -13.67 -8.02 12.31
N ALA A 21 -12.70 -8.85 11.89
CA ALA A 21 -12.58 -9.30 10.50
C ALA A 21 -13.54 -10.45 10.13
N HIS A 22 -14.19 -11.08 11.12
CA HIS A 22 -15.05 -12.27 10.95
C HIS A 22 -16.56 -11.99 11.04
N SER A 23 -16.98 -10.76 11.33
CA SER A 23 -18.39 -10.48 11.64
C SER A 23 -19.21 -9.96 10.46
N ALA A 24 -18.79 -10.21 9.22
CA ALA A 24 -19.46 -9.66 8.05
C ALA A 24 -19.85 -10.77 7.05
N PRO A 25 -21.16 -11.01 6.79
CA PRO A 25 -21.64 -12.14 5.97
C PRO A 25 -21.03 -12.25 4.55
N TRP A 26 -20.63 -11.11 3.97
CA TRP A 26 -20.00 -11.02 2.65
C TRP A 26 -18.51 -11.42 2.66
N ALA A 27 -17.86 -11.36 3.82
CA ALA A 27 -16.45 -11.74 4.02
C ALA A 27 -16.24 -13.27 3.88
N LEU A 28 -17.31 -14.03 3.73
CA LEU A 28 -17.29 -15.47 3.43
C LEU A 28 -17.50 -15.76 1.93
N THR A 29 -17.73 -14.74 1.10
CA THR A 29 -17.89 -14.88 -0.36
C THR A 29 -16.54 -14.77 -1.06
N ALA A 30 -16.41 -15.39 -2.23
CA ALA A 30 -15.21 -15.25 -3.08
C ALA A 30 -14.92 -13.78 -3.42
N ARG A 31 -15.97 -12.99 -3.68
CA ARG A 31 -15.92 -11.53 -3.86
C ARG A 31 -15.30 -10.82 -2.66
N GLY A 32 -15.79 -11.10 -1.45
CA GLY A 32 -15.27 -10.51 -0.22
C GLY A 32 -13.83 -10.93 0.09
N ALA A 33 -13.44 -12.15 -0.27
CA ALA A 33 -12.05 -12.59 -0.19
C ALA A 33 -11.14 -11.79 -1.12
N ALA A 34 -11.52 -11.62 -2.40
CA ALA A 34 -10.75 -10.85 -3.38
C ALA A 34 -10.58 -9.37 -2.96
N MET A 35 -11.65 -8.72 -2.51
CA MET A 35 -11.60 -7.32 -2.07
C MET A 35 -10.73 -7.12 -0.83
N ARG A 36 -10.70 -8.08 0.11
CA ARG A 36 -9.77 -8.03 1.26
C ARG A 36 -8.32 -8.17 0.84
N ILE A 37 -8.04 -9.02 -0.16
CA ILE A 37 -6.68 -9.18 -0.70
C ILE A 37 -6.24 -7.86 -1.36
N LEU A 38 -7.08 -7.25 -2.20
CA LEU A 38 -6.80 -5.92 -2.79
C LEU A 38 -6.57 -4.84 -1.74
N PHE A 39 -7.42 -4.78 -0.72
CA PHE A 39 -7.28 -3.84 0.39
C PHE A 39 -5.95 -4.04 1.12
N ALA A 40 -5.61 -5.28 1.46
CA ALA A 40 -4.37 -5.61 2.14
C ALA A 40 -3.14 -5.24 1.29
N THR A 41 -3.17 -5.49 -0.02
CA THR A 41 -2.07 -5.10 -0.93
C THR A 41 -1.88 -3.58 -0.99
N LEU A 42 -2.97 -2.82 -1.07
CA LEU A 42 -2.90 -1.36 -1.05
C LEU A 42 -2.41 -0.81 0.29
N GLN A 43 -2.86 -1.39 1.41
CA GLN A 43 -2.38 -1.04 2.75
C GLN A 43 -0.87 -1.33 2.89
N GLN A 44 -0.41 -2.51 2.45
CA GLN A 44 1.02 -2.84 2.44
C GLN A 44 1.84 -1.88 1.57
N THR A 45 1.27 -1.39 0.47
CA THR A 45 1.91 -0.38 -0.40
C THR A 45 2.07 0.94 0.34
N VAL A 46 1.02 1.41 1.00
CA VAL A 46 1.06 2.62 1.85
C VAL A 46 2.11 2.51 2.96
N ASP A 47 2.11 1.39 3.68
CA ASP A 47 3.02 1.17 4.80
C ASP A 47 4.48 1.01 4.34
N ALA A 48 4.71 0.43 3.16
CA ALA A 48 6.03 0.34 2.56
C ALA A 48 6.56 1.72 2.18
N ILE A 49 5.77 2.54 1.49
CA ILE A 49 6.21 3.87 1.06
C ILE A 49 6.44 4.80 2.24
N ARG A 50 5.56 4.80 3.25
CA ARG A 50 5.76 5.60 4.47
C ARG A 50 7.05 5.27 5.20
N ARG A 51 7.38 3.97 5.32
CA ARG A 51 8.65 3.54 5.93
C ARG A 51 9.86 4.08 5.18
N HIS A 52 9.81 4.09 3.84
CA HIS A 52 10.90 4.64 3.03
C HIS A 52 10.90 6.17 3.03
N GLU A 53 9.74 6.83 3.15
CA GLU A 53 9.66 8.29 3.34
C GLU A 53 10.43 8.70 4.60
N ASP A 54 10.22 7.99 5.71
CA ASP A 54 10.92 8.23 6.97
C ASP A 54 12.43 7.97 6.85
N GLN A 55 12.84 6.92 6.12
CA GLN A 55 14.25 6.62 5.86
C GLN A 55 14.92 7.68 4.95
N MET A 56 14.18 8.18 3.97
CA MET A 56 14.61 9.20 3.01
C MET A 56 14.69 10.59 3.63
N ARG A 57 14.09 10.82 4.81
CA ARG A 57 14.41 11.97 5.68
C ARG A 57 15.78 11.75 6.33
N HIS A 58 16.81 11.61 5.50
CA HIS A 58 18.16 11.36 5.96
C HIS A 58 18.63 12.47 6.92
N PRO A 59 19.37 12.12 7.99
CA PRO A 59 20.04 13.12 8.80
C PRO A 59 21.05 13.91 7.94
N PRO A 60 21.31 15.19 8.29
CA PRO A 60 22.32 15.97 7.59
C PRO A 60 23.68 15.26 7.67
N GLY A 61 24.14 14.72 6.52
CA GLY A 61 25.44 14.02 6.44
C GLY A 61 25.44 12.66 5.73
N ALA A 62 24.29 12.11 5.30
CA ALA A 62 24.27 10.85 4.56
C ALA A 62 25.22 10.85 3.35
N SER A 63 25.91 9.72 3.15
CA SER A 63 26.82 9.53 2.01
C SER A 63 26.03 9.33 0.71
N ALA A 64 26.67 9.61 -0.42
CA ALA A 64 26.04 9.40 -1.73
C ALA A 64 25.65 7.92 -1.94
N ASP A 65 26.45 6.99 -1.43
CA ASP A 65 26.19 5.55 -1.51
C ASP A 65 25.00 5.13 -0.65
N GLN A 66 24.84 5.70 0.55
CA GLN A 66 23.67 5.46 1.40
C GLN A 66 22.38 5.94 0.72
N ILE A 67 22.43 7.10 0.06
CA ILE A 67 21.30 7.63 -0.70
C ILE A 67 20.98 6.71 -1.88
N ARG A 68 21.99 6.28 -2.66
CA ARG A 68 21.77 5.36 -3.78
C ARG A 68 21.18 4.02 -3.34
N LEU A 69 21.65 3.48 -2.22
CA LEU A 69 21.12 2.23 -1.67
C LEU A 69 19.64 2.40 -1.31
N ALA A 70 19.29 3.43 -0.55
CA ALA A 70 17.90 3.69 -0.15
C ALA A 70 16.98 3.93 -1.37
N LEU A 71 17.48 4.60 -2.40
CA LEU A 71 16.77 4.79 -3.67
C LEU A 71 16.55 3.48 -4.42
N GLY A 72 17.57 2.63 -4.50
CA GLY A 72 17.45 1.30 -5.11
C GLY A 72 16.44 0.41 -4.38
N GLU A 73 16.45 0.43 -3.06
CA GLU A 73 15.47 -0.27 -2.22
C GLU A 73 14.05 0.25 -2.45
N LEU A 74 13.86 1.57 -2.47
CA LEU A 74 12.56 2.19 -2.75
C LEU A 74 12.03 1.78 -4.13
N ARG A 75 12.88 1.78 -5.17
CA ARG A 75 12.46 1.37 -6.52
C ARG A 75 11.99 -0.08 -6.55
N ALA A 76 12.79 -1.00 -6.01
CA ALA A 76 12.43 -2.41 -5.94
C ALA A 76 11.12 -2.64 -5.17
N VAL A 77 10.88 -1.86 -4.12
CA VAL A 77 9.62 -1.90 -3.36
C VAL A 77 8.45 -1.41 -4.20
N VAL A 78 8.56 -0.27 -4.88
CA VAL A 78 7.49 0.26 -5.75
C VAL A 78 7.15 -0.74 -6.84
N ASP A 79 8.16 -1.27 -7.56
CA ASP A 79 7.98 -2.29 -8.59
C ASP A 79 7.26 -3.53 -8.05
N ALA A 80 7.71 -4.07 -6.91
CA ALA A 80 7.11 -5.24 -6.30
C ALA A 80 5.66 -5.01 -5.83
N ARG A 81 5.31 -3.78 -5.41
CA ARG A 81 3.94 -3.43 -5.01
C ARG A 81 3.03 -3.30 -6.23
N MET A 82 3.49 -2.66 -7.30
CA MET A 82 2.70 -2.53 -8.53
C MET A 82 2.51 -3.88 -9.21
N ALA A 83 3.53 -4.73 -9.25
CA ALA A 83 3.41 -6.10 -9.75
C ALA A 83 2.39 -6.91 -8.94
N ALA A 84 2.47 -6.89 -7.60
CA ALA A 84 1.53 -7.60 -6.74
C ALA A 84 0.08 -7.10 -6.91
N TYR A 85 -0.11 -5.80 -7.08
CA TYR A 85 -1.43 -5.24 -7.36
C TYR A 85 -1.96 -5.67 -8.74
N HIS A 86 -1.13 -5.58 -9.77
CA HIS A 86 -1.46 -5.99 -11.14
C HIS A 86 -1.81 -7.48 -11.24
N GLU A 87 -1.07 -8.36 -10.57
CA GLU A 87 -1.36 -9.80 -10.52
C GLU A 87 -2.76 -10.11 -9.98
N ILE A 88 -3.27 -9.29 -9.04
CA ILE A 88 -4.61 -9.47 -8.48
C ILE A 88 -5.68 -8.95 -9.44
N THR A 89 -5.44 -7.82 -10.11
CA THR A 89 -6.44 -7.19 -11.00
C THR A 89 -6.45 -7.77 -12.42
N SER A 90 -5.36 -8.41 -12.87
CA SER A 90 -5.21 -8.87 -14.26
C SER A 90 -4.55 -10.25 -14.46
N GLY A 91 -4.05 -10.91 -13.40
CA GLY A 91 -3.32 -12.19 -13.48
C GLY A 91 -4.16 -13.46 -13.29
N ASP A 92 -3.49 -14.62 -13.15
CA ASP A 92 -4.06 -15.99 -13.06
C ASP A 92 -5.07 -16.21 -11.92
N ARG A 93 -5.14 -15.29 -10.95
CA ARG A 93 -6.22 -15.21 -9.94
C ARG A 93 -7.57 -14.73 -10.51
N ALA A 94 -7.65 -14.50 -11.82
CA ALA A 94 -8.83 -14.08 -12.60
C ALA A 94 -10.18 -14.75 -12.23
N ARG A 95 -10.20 -15.96 -11.66
CA ARG A 95 -11.45 -16.59 -11.18
C ARG A 95 -12.01 -15.96 -9.90
N GLU A 96 -11.15 -15.50 -9.00
CA GLU A 96 -11.57 -14.65 -7.85
C GLU A 96 -11.95 -13.26 -8.36
N THR A 97 -11.29 -12.80 -9.42
CA THR A 97 -11.49 -11.50 -10.07
C THR A 97 -12.77 -11.43 -10.90
N ALA A 98 -13.27 -12.54 -11.46
CA ALA A 98 -14.55 -12.57 -12.19
C ALA A 98 -15.73 -12.16 -11.30
N ALA A 99 -15.67 -12.48 -9.99
CA ALA A 99 -16.67 -12.08 -9.00
C ALA A 99 -16.59 -10.58 -8.61
N VAL A 100 -15.54 -9.87 -9.04
CA VAL A 100 -15.31 -8.44 -8.81
C VAL A 100 -15.08 -7.65 -10.11
N GLY A 101 -15.15 -8.29 -11.28
CA GLY A 101 -14.84 -7.69 -12.58
C GLY A 101 -15.76 -6.51 -12.91
N GLU A 102 -17.04 -6.60 -12.52
CA GLU A 102 -18.00 -5.50 -12.65
C GLU A 102 -17.65 -4.29 -11.76
N GLU A 103 -17.03 -4.52 -10.60
CA GLU A 103 -16.58 -3.46 -9.68
C GLU A 103 -15.32 -2.78 -10.18
N LEU A 104 -14.36 -3.57 -10.68
CA LEU A 104 -13.13 -3.05 -11.29
C LEU A 104 -13.43 -2.27 -12.57
N ALA A 105 -14.46 -2.68 -13.32
CA ALA A 105 -14.92 -1.98 -14.53
C ALA A 105 -15.67 -0.67 -14.24
N GLN A 106 -16.01 -0.36 -12.98
CA GLN A 106 -16.63 0.91 -12.66
C GLN A 106 -15.68 2.05 -12.99
N ARG A 107 -16.15 3.04 -13.76
CA ARG A 107 -15.36 4.20 -14.18
C ARG A 107 -14.60 4.89 -13.03
N GLY A 108 -15.23 4.97 -11.84
CA GLY A 108 -14.60 5.56 -10.66
C GLY A 108 -13.45 4.74 -10.08
N TYR A 109 -13.46 3.41 -10.25
CA TYR A 109 -12.34 2.54 -9.90
C TYR A 109 -11.20 2.70 -10.90
N VAL A 110 -11.50 2.54 -12.20
CA VAL A 110 -10.52 2.67 -13.30
C VAL A 110 -9.76 4.00 -13.20
N GLN A 111 -10.46 5.12 -12.99
CA GLN A 111 -9.81 6.43 -12.84
C GLN A 111 -8.92 6.55 -11.60
N CYS A 112 -9.22 5.84 -10.53
CA CYS A 112 -8.39 5.84 -9.33
C CYS A 112 -7.17 4.91 -9.50
N GLU A 113 -7.34 3.81 -10.22
CA GLU A 113 -6.27 2.89 -10.60
C GLU A 113 -5.28 3.55 -11.56
N GLU A 114 -5.75 4.20 -12.63
CA GLU A 114 -4.92 4.99 -13.55
C GLU A 114 -4.04 5.99 -12.79
N LYS A 115 -4.63 6.75 -11.85
CA LYS A 115 -3.89 7.72 -11.04
C LYS A 115 -2.86 7.08 -10.11
N LEU A 116 -3.08 5.83 -9.68
CA LEU A 116 -2.09 5.11 -8.90
C LEU A 116 -0.90 4.70 -9.77
N TYR A 117 -1.15 4.16 -10.97
CA TYR A 117 -0.11 3.84 -11.94
C TYR A 117 0.68 5.09 -12.36
N ASP A 118 0.00 6.19 -12.71
CA ASP A 118 0.65 7.46 -13.04
C ASP A 118 1.58 7.94 -11.91
N ALA A 119 1.13 7.84 -10.66
CA ALA A 119 1.94 8.24 -9.50
C ALA A 119 3.12 7.29 -9.24
N ALA A 120 2.96 5.99 -9.52
CA ALA A 120 4.05 5.02 -9.40
C ALA A 120 5.10 5.25 -10.49
N ASP A 121 4.69 5.42 -11.74
CA ASP A 121 5.58 5.70 -12.87
C ASP A 121 6.34 7.01 -12.65
N ASP A 122 5.66 8.06 -12.21
CA ASP A 122 6.28 9.35 -11.88
C ASP A 122 7.35 9.21 -10.78
N LEU A 123 7.10 8.37 -9.77
CA LEU A 123 8.05 8.08 -8.70
C LEU A 123 9.24 7.26 -9.22
N ILE A 124 9.00 6.21 -10.01
CA ILE A 124 10.04 5.36 -10.61
C ILE A 124 10.96 6.21 -11.49
N VAL A 125 10.42 7.04 -12.38
CA VAL A 125 11.20 7.94 -13.24
C VAL A 125 12.10 8.85 -12.42
N LYS A 126 11.58 9.43 -11.33
CA LYS A 126 12.40 10.29 -10.45
C LYS A 126 13.51 9.52 -9.76
N ILE A 127 13.26 8.29 -9.34
CA ILE A 127 14.27 7.43 -8.73
C ILE A 127 15.35 7.06 -9.77
N ASP A 128 14.96 6.70 -10.99
CA ASP A 128 15.89 6.35 -12.05
C ASP A 128 16.78 7.54 -12.45
N MET A 129 16.21 8.73 -12.55
CA MET A 129 16.99 9.96 -12.75
C MET A 129 17.97 10.20 -11.60
N ALA A 130 17.56 9.97 -10.35
CA ALA A 130 18.41 10.14 -9.18
C ALA A 130 19.56 9.13 -9.11
N LEU A 131 19.33 7.89 -9.56
CA LEU A 131 20.31 6.81 -9.58
C LEU A 131 21.33 6.99 -10.70
N ALA A 132 20.91 7.54 -11.84
CA ALA A 132 21.80 7.87 -12.96
C ALA A 132 22.71 9.09 -12.68
N GLU A 133 22.39 9.90 -11.68
CA GLU A 133 23.13 11.10 -11.36
C GLU A 133 24.42 10.82 -10.55
N SER A 134 25.49 11.49 -10.97
CA SER A 134 26.82 11.40 -10.37
C SER A 134 27.19 12.64 -9.54
N ASP A 135 26.57 13.79 -9.82
CA ASP A 135 26.76 15.02 -9.06
C ASP A 135 25.94 15.02 -7.75
N ARG A 136 26.63 15.27 -6.63
CA ARG A 136 26.04 15.23 -5.29
C ARG A 136 24.97 16.31 -5.08
N ASN A 137 25.10 17.47 -5.71
CA ASN A 137 24.12 18.56 -5.56
C ASN A 137 22.87 18.27 -6.37
N ALA A 138 23.02 17.75 -7.59
CA ALA A 138 21.91 17.27 -8.41
C ALA A 138 21.19 16.08 -7.74
N GLN A 139 21.92 15.16 -7.12
CA GLN A 139 21.34 14.05 -6.35
C GLN A 139 20.44 14.55 -5.21
N ARG A 140 20.82 15.63 -4.50
CA ARG A 140 19.98 16.24 -3.45
C ARG A 140 18.69 16.85 -4.01
N PHE A 141 18.75 17.45 -5.19
CA PHE A 141 17.56 17.96 -5.88
C PHE A 141 16.60 16.81 -6.21
N HIS A 142 17.12 15.71 -6.75
CA HIS A 142 16.30 14.52 -7.05
C HIS A 142 15.70 13.88 -5.80
N VAL A 143 16.46 13.76 -4.71
CA VAL A 143 15.94 13.27 -3.41
C VAL A 143 14.75 14.12 -2.96
N LYS A 144 14.83 15.45 -3.08
CA LYS A 144 13.71 16.34 -2.73
C LYS A 144 12.48 16.09 -3.63
N ALA A 145 12.69 15.90 -4.94
CA ALA A 145 11.60 15.57 -5.86
C ALA A 145 10.92 14.23 -5.52
N ILE A 146 11.70 13.23 -5.13
CA ILE A 146 11.21 11.91 -4.69
C ILE A 146 10.43 12.03 -3.38
N GLN A 147 10.93 12.81 -2.43
CA GLN A 147 10.20 13.15 -1.20
C GLN A 147 8.86 13.87 -1.46
N THR A 148 8.72 14.54 -2.60
CA THR A 148 7.44 15.16 -2.99
C THR A 148 6.50 14.19 -3.72
N ALA A 149 7.04 13.19 -4.42
CA ALA A 149 6.28 12.17 -5.15
C ALA A 149 5.75 11.04 -4.24
N MET A 150 6.51 10.61 -3.22
CA MET A 150 6.08 9.55 -2.29
C MET A 150 4.72 9.83 -1.60
N PRO A 151 4.42 11.06 -1.12
CA PRO A 151 3.10 11.38 -0.57
C PRO A 151 1.98 11.34 -1.60
N GLU A 152 2.27 11.64 -2.87
CA GLU A 152 1.29 11.54 -3.95
C GLU A 152 0.88 10.08 -4.16
N MET A 153 1.85 9.19 -4.35
CA MET A 153 1.59 7.75 -4.52
C MET A 153 0.85 7.18 -3.31
N THR A 154 1.26 7.55 -2.09
CA THR A 154 0.58 7.17 -0.85
C THR A 154 -0.88 7.62 -0.85
N ARG A 155 -1.16 8.86 -1.27
CA ARG A 155 -2.53 9.40 -1.34
C ARG A 155 -3.38 8.66 -2.37
N ARG A 156 -2.83 8.34 -3.54
CA ARG A 156 -3.54 7.59 -4.59
C ARG A 156 -3.85 6.17 -4.15
N ALA A 157 -2.90 5.49 -3.50
CA ALA A 157 -3.13 4.17 -2.92
C ALA A 157 -4.23 4.21 -1.85
N ILE A 158 -4.26 5.24 -0.97
CA ILE A 158 -5.32 5.43 0.03
C ILE A 158 -6.68 5.67 -0.64
N HIS A 159 -6.75 6.50 -1.69
CA HIS A 159 -8.00 6.75 -2.41
C HIS A 159 -8.56 5.47 -3.02
N LEU A 160 -7.70 4.68 -3.67
CA LEU A 160 -8.10 3.40 -4.26
C LEU A 160 -8.49 2.39 -3.17
N MET A 161 -7.79 2.38 -2.04
CA MET A 161 -8.11 1.55 -0.88
C MET A 161 -9.48 1.89 -0.27
N MET A 162 -9.82 3.18 -0.16
CA MET A 162 -11.16 3.61 0.27
C MET A 162 -12.23 3.17 -0.74
N ARG A 163 -11.93 3.19 -2.04
CA ARG A 163 -12.87 2.71 -3.06
C ARG A 163 -13.10 1.20 -2.93
N VAL A 164 -12.03 0.42 -2.75
CA VAL A 164 -12.11 -1.03 -2.47
C VAL A 164 -12.93 -1.30 -1.22
N ARG A 165 -12.74 -0.52 -0.15
CA ARG A 165 -13.56 -0.61 1.07
C ARG A 165 -15.04 -0.35 0.80
N ASN A 166 -15.36 0.60 -0.09
CA ASN A 166 -16.73 0.94 -0.45
C ASN A 166 -17.45 -0.12 -1.30
N PHE A 167 -16.74 -1.18 -1.72
CA PHE A 167 -17.40 -2.37 -2.26
C PHE A 167 -17.85 -3.34 -1.16
N GLY A 168 -17.52 -3.06 0.10
CA GLY A 168 -18.13 -3.68 1.27
C GLY A 168 -19.56 -3.16 1.53
N PRO A 169 -20.37 -3.91 2.28
CA PRO A 169 -21.80 -3.64 2.48
C PRO A 169 -22.14 -2.38 3.28
N GLU A 170 -21.16 -1.66 3.85
CA GLU A 170 -21.42 -0.36 4.49
C GLU A 170 -21.80 0.74 3.46
N SER A 171 -21.73 0.43 2.17
CA SER A 171 -21.92 1.37 1.06
C SER A 171 -23.19 1.11 0.24
N ALA A 172 -24.04 0.17 0.66
CA ALA A 172 -25.31 -0.19 0.00
C ALA A 172 -26.50 0.21 0.86
#